data_AF-A0A7G5LMA9-F1
#
_entry.id   AF-A0A7G5LMA9-F1
#
_cell.length_a   1.000
_cell.length_b   1.000
_cell.length_c   1.000
_cell.angle_alpha   90.00
_cell.angle_beta   90.00
_cell.angle_gamma   90.00
#
_symmetry.space_group_name_H-M   'P 1'
#
loop_
_entity.id
_entity.type
_entity.pdbx_description
1 polymer ?
#
loop_
_entity_poly.entity_id
_entity_poly.type
_entity_poly.pdbx_seq_one_letter_code
_entity_poly.pdbx_strand_id
1 'polypeptide(L)'
;MVYGDDPDRKIAFQWFDEANTRFVSYVDLPPTLATPEGLYVGQTAAEVAALNGEPVSFAGFWWDYGGYVFLHEGGKLWNTEAPCVPMIRFAPTVEEPDVDVTTISGDVTVTSDDPLVAKVGVKVQTAGMGYQYPEGYDGFDEGEPVEE
;
A
#
# COMPACT_ATOMS: atom_id res chain seq x y z
N MET A 1 -20.44 -6.74 0.69
CA MET A 1 -20.03 -6.04 -0.54
C MET A 1 -20.94 -4.84 -0.71
N VAL A 2 -20.38 -3.63 -0.76
CA VAL A 2 -21.14 -2.42 -1.08
C VAL A 2 -20.64 -2.01 -2.48
N TYR A 3 -21.55 -1.96 -3.46
CA TYR A 3 -21.33 -1.74 -4.91
C TYR A 3 -20.72 -2.92 -5.70
N GLY A 4 -21.59 -3.83 -6.15
CA GLY A 4 -21.23 -5.05 -6.88
C GLY A 4 -20.58 -4.86 -8.26
N ASP A 5 -21.01 -3.83 -9.00
CA ASP A 5 -20.87 -3.78 -10.46
C ASP A 5 -20.04 -2.60 -11.00
N ASP A 6 -19.47 -1.76 -10.13
CA ASP A 6 -18.61 -0.62 -10.52
C ASP A 6 -17.24 -0.75 -9.83
N PRO A 7 -16.18 -1.18 -10.56
CA PRO A 7 -14.86 -1.36 -9.97
C PRO A 7 -14.28 -0.05 -9.41
N ASP A 8 -14.69 1.12 -9.95
CA ASP A 8 -14.23 2.44 -9.49
C ASP A 8 -14.91 2.88 -8.17
N ARG A 9 -15.82 2.06 -7.63
CA ARG A 9 -16.55 2.29 -6.37
C ARG A 9 -16.49 1.12 -5.41
N LYS A 10 -15.66 0.12 -5.70
CA LYS A 10 -15.55 -1.08 -4.88
C LYS A 10 -14.53 -0.88 -3.76
N ILE A 11 -14.96 -1.12 -2.52
CA ILE A 11 -14.07 -1.28 -1.37
C ILE A 11 -13.87 -2.78 -1.16
N ALA A 12 -12.61 -3.23 -1.10
CA ALA A 12 -12.27 -4.62 -0.82
C ALA A 12 -11.69 -4.76 0.59
N PHE A 13 -12.12 -5.79 1.30
CA PHE A 13 -11.65 -6.12 2.64
C PHE A 13 -10.87 -7.42 2.58
N GLN A 14 -9.69 -7.41 3.19
CA GLN A 14 -8.94 -8.60 3.55
C GLN A 14 -9.07 -8.83 5.05
N TRP A 15 -9.07 -10.09 5.45
CA TRP A 15 -9.29 -10.51 6.83
C TRP A 15 -8.09 -11.34 7.27
N PHE A 16 -7.70 -11.24 8.54
CA PHE A 16 -6.73 -12.18 9.10
C PHE A 16 -7.35 -13.57 9.29
N ASP A 17 -8.63 -13.63 9.68
CA ASP A 17 -9.43 -14.85 9.71
C ASP A 17 -10.45 -14.80 8.57
N GLU A 18 -10.03 -15.28 7.41
CA GLU A 18 -10.87 -15.30 6.20
C GLU A 18 -12.06 -16.26 6.34
N ALA A 19 -11.87 -17.40 7.01
CA ALA A 19 -12.89 -18.44 7.16
C ALA A 19 -14.12 -17.92 7.90
N ASN A 20 -13.92 -17.06 8.91
CA ASN A 20 -14.99 -16.46 9.69
C ASN A 20 -15.22 -14.97 9.36
N THR A 21 -14.48 -14.40 8.42
CA THR A 21 -14.50 -12.97 8.06
C THR A 21 -14.30 -12.05 9.28
N ARG A 22 -13.28 -12.36 10.09
CA ARG A 22 -12.95 -11.61 11.31
C ARG A 22 -11.60 -10.92 11.18
N PHE A 23 -11.49 -9.78 11.87
CA PHE A 23 -10.28 -8.96 11.98
C PHE A 23 -9.79 -8.47 10.62
N VAL A 24 -10.26 -7.29 10.22
CA VAL A 24 -9.79 -6.67 8.97
C VAL A 24 -8.27 -6.58 9.05
N SER A 25 -7.58 -7.10 8.04
CA SER A 25 -6.13 -6.95 7.89
C SER A 25 -5.82 -5.77 6.97
N TYR A 26 -6.60 -5.61 5.90
CA TYR A 26 -6.41 -4.54 4.92
C TYR A 26 -7.73 -4.12 4.29
N VAL A 27 -7.86 -2.82 4.02
CA VAL A 27 -8.95 -2.25 3.22
C VAL A 27 -8.35 -1.58 2.00
N ASP A 28 -8.64 -2.11 0.82
CA ASP A 28 -8.29 -1.49 -0.46
C ASP A 28 -9.34 -0.45 -0.83
N LEU A 29 -8.89 0.75 -1.16
CA LEU A 29 -9.77 1.87 -1.49
C LEU A 29 -9.89 2.04 -3.01
N PRO A 30 -11.10 2.31 -3.51
CA PRO A 30 -11.27 2.66 -4.92
C PRO A 30 -10.60 4.02 -5.21
N PRO A 31 -10.25 4.31 -6.48
CA PRO A 31 -9.62 5.57 -6.87
C PRO A 31 -10.42 6.83 -6.54
N THR A 32 -11.71 6.68 -6.24
CA THR A 32 -12.62 7.77 -5.86
C THR A 32 -12.54 8.15 -4.38
N LEU A 33 -11.80 7.40 -3.56
CA LEU A 33 -11.63 7.64 -2.13
C LEU A 33 -10.18 7.92 -1.78
N ALA A 34 -10.00 8.67 -0.68
CA ALA A 34 -8.71 8.92 -0.08
C ALA A 34 -8.65 8.31 1.33
N THR A 35 -7.43 8.01 1.81
CA THR A 35 -7.19 7.69 3.22
C THR A 35 -7.48 8.92 4.10
N PRO A 36 -7.64 8.76 5.43
CA PRO A 36 -7.80 9.90 6.34
C PRO A 36 -6.68 10.95 6.24
N GLU A 37 -5.47 10.52 5.87
CA GLU A 37 -4.29 11.36 5.66
C GLU A 37 -4.27 12.04 4.28
N GLY A 38 -5.26 11.76 3.42
CA GLY A 38 -5.41 12.35 2.10
C GLY A 38 -4.66 11.62 0.98
N LEU A 39 -4.26 10.36 1.19
CA LEU A 39 -3.62 9.55 0.16
C LEU A 39 -4.66 8.94 -0.78
N TYR A 40 -4.44 9.01 -2.09
CA TYR A 40 -5.35 8.43 -3.09
C TYR A 40 -4.62 7.97 -4.35
N VAL A 41 -5.25 7.09 -5.12
CA VAL A 41 -4.70 6.55 -6.37
C VAL A 41 -4.48 7.67 -7.39
N GLY A 42 -3.32 7.67 -8.03
CA GLY A 42 -2.93 8.64 -9.05
C GLY A 42 -2.09 9.82 -8.54
N GLN A 43 -1.93 9.99 -7.23
CA GLN A 43 -0.96 10.94 -6.67
C GLN A 43 0.45 10.62 -7.13
N THR A 44 1.23 11.66 -7.40
CA THR A 44 2.66 11.56 -7.67
C THR A 44 3.45 11.26 -6.40
N ALA A 45 4.64 10.69 -6.55
CA ALA A 45 5.56 10.50 -5.41
C ALA A 45 5.89 11.81 -4.68
N ALA A 46 5.94 12.94 -5.41
CA ALA A 46 6.17 14.27 -4.83
C ALA A 46 4.98 14.78 -3.98
N GLU A 47 3.74 14.52 -4.40
CA GLU A 47 2.55 14.86 -3.61
C GLU A 47 2.48 14.03 -2.33
N VAL A 48 2.83 12.74 -2.40
CA VAL A 48 2.93 11.87 -1.22
C VAL A 48 4.02 12.37 -0.26
N ALA A 49 5.20 12.72 -0.77
CA ALA A 49 6.27 13.29 0.05
C ALA A 49 5.85 14.62 0.71
N ALA A 50 5.09 15.46 0.00
CA ALA A 50 4.56 16.70 0.57
C ALA A 50 3.55 16.44 1.70
N LEU A 51 2.68 15.44 1.57
CA LEU A 51 1.78 14.99 2.63
C LEU A 51 2.56 14.44 3.83
N ASN A 52 3.57 13.62 3.56
CA ASN A 52 4.44 13.06 4.58
C ASN A 52 5.31 14.12 5.29
N GLY A 53 5.61 15.22 4.62
CA GLY A 53 6.51 16.27 5.10
C GLY A 53 7.99 16.02 4.82
N GLU A 54 8.34 14.86 4.28
CA GLU A 54 9.68 14.45 3.86
C GLU A 54 9.60 13.36 2.79
N PRO A 55 10.69 13.09 2.03
CA PRO A 55 10.73 12.01 1.07
C PRO A 55 10.36 10.65 1.69
N VAL A 56 9.60 9.85 0.95
CA VAL A 56 9.25 8.48 1.36
C VAL A 56 10.17 7.48 0.67
N SER A 57 10.46 6.38 1.37
CA SER A 57 11.19 5.23 0.80
C SER A 57 10.21 4.18 0.30
N PHE A 58 10.60 3.43 -0.74
CA PHE A 58 9.78 2.35 -1.30
C PHE A 58 10.65 1.30 -2.00
N ALA A 59 10.09 0.10 -2.21
CA ALA A 59 10.73 -0.95 -2.97
C ALA A 59 10.87 -0.56 -4.46
N GLY A 60 12.00 -0.88 -5.09
CA GLY A 60 12.22 -0.68 -6.53
C GLY A 60 11.16 -1.37 -7.39
N PHE A 61 11.13 -1.12 -8.69
CA PHE A 61 10.05 -1.57 -9.58
C PHE A 61 10.38 -2.85 -10.35
N TRP A 62 9.42 -3.34 -11.14
CA TRP A 62 9.53 -4.52 -12.03
C TRP A 62 9.84 -5.86 -11.32
N TRP A 63 9.33 -6.01 -10.10
CA TRP A 63 9.24 -7.27 -9.37
C TRP A 63 7.92 -7.32 -8.58
N ASP A 64 7.60 -8.48 -8.02
CA ASP A 64 6.31 -8.77 -7.36
C ASP A 64 6.01 -7.85 -6.17
N TYR A 65 7.02 -7.52 -5.35
CA TYR A 65 6.91 -6.58 -4.24
C TYR A 65 7.24 -5.12 -4.63
N GLY A 66 7.42 -4.84 -5.91
CA GLY A 66 7.91 -3.53 -6.32
C GLY A 66 6.93 -2.39 -6.04
N GLY A 67 7.44 -1.25 -5.61
CA GLY A 67 6.68 -0.02 -5.37
C GLY A 67 6.00 0.09 -4.00
N TYR A 68 6.05 -0.91 -3.13
CA TYR A 68 5.49 -0.76 -1.77
C TYR A 68 6.24 0.31 -0.98
N VAL A 69 5.47 1.26 -0.41
CA VAL A 69 6.02 2.35 0.40
C VAL A 69 6.30 1.90 1.81
N PHE A 70 7.48 2.29 2.31
CA PHE A 70 7.92 2.08 3.66
C PHE A 70 7.75 3.39 4.44
N LEU A 71 6.76 3.41 5.32
CA LEU A 71 6.56 4.52 6.27
C LEU A 71 7.47 4.30 7.47
N HIS A 72 8.05 5.39 7.98
CA HIS A 72 9.04 5.36 9.04
C HIS A 72 8.84 6.49 10.04
N GLU A 73 9.42 6.33 11.22
CA GLU A 73 9.44 7.36 12.26
C GLU A 73 10.03 8.68 11.73
N GLY A 74 9.35 9.80 12.00
CA GLY A 74 9.70 11.13 11.48
C GLY A 74 8.68 11.66 10.47
N GLY A 75 8.09 10.77 9.66
CA GLY A 75 7.11 11.12 8.64
C GLY A 75 5.72 11.32 9.21
N LYS A 76 4.96 12.30 8.70
CA LYS A 76 3.58 12.58 9.14
C LYS A 76 2.60 11.45 8.85
N LEU A 77 2.91 10.60 7.86
CA LEU A 77 2.08 9.44 7.52
C LEU A 77 2.36 8.25 8.46
N TRP A 78 3.45 8.29 9.24
CA TRP A 78 3.74 7.28 10.25
C TRP A 78 3.09 7.66 11.57
N ASN A 79 1.97 7.00 11.90
CA ASN A 79 1.25 7.19 13.16
C ASN A 79 0.99 5.85 13.84
N THR A 80 1.78 5.53 14.86
CA THR A 80 1.66 4.28 15.63
C THR A 80 0.50 4.29 16.64
N GLU A 81 -0.09 5.46 16.92
CA GLU A 81 -1.25 5.58 17.80
C GLU A 81 -2.58 5.35 17.05
N ALA A 82 -2.55 5.39 15.71
CA ALA A 82 -3.72 5.11 14.90
C ALA A 82 -4.05 3.61 14.89
N PRO A 83 -5.34 3.23 14.87
CA PRO A 83 -5.76 1.82 14.79
C PRO A 83 -5.44 1.17 13.43
N CYS A 84 -5.00 1.96 12.46
CA CYS A 84 -4.60 1.54 11.13
C CYS A 84 -3.55 2.48 10.56
N VAL A 85 -2.76 2.00 9.61
CA VAL A 85 -1.73 2.77 8.90
C VAL A 85 -2.06 2.79 7.41
N PRO A 86 -1.81 3.91 6.70
CA PRO A 86 -1.97 3.91 5.26
C PRO A 86 -0.95 2.96 4.61
N MET A 87 -1.41 2.19 3.63
CA MET A 87 -0.54 1.38 2.78
C MET A 87 -0.82 1.75 1.33
N ILE A 88 0.24 2.19 0.65
CA ILE A 88 0.20 2.58 -0.75
C ILE A 88 1.28 1.84 -1.53
N ARG A 89 1.01 1.62 -2.82
CA ARG A 89 1.97 1.07 -3.78
C ARG A 89 2.15 2.06 -4.92
N PHE A 90 3.39 2.38 -5.23
CA PHE A 90 3.75 3.14 -6.41
C PHE A 90 3.90 2.24 -7.64
N ALA A 91 3.61 2.79 -8.82
CA ALA A 91 3.98 2.21 -10.10
C ALA A 91 4.46 3.29 -11.07
N PRO A 92 5.42 2.99 -11.95
CA PRO A 92 5.72 3.83 -13.11
C PRO A 92 4.48 3.97 -14.01
N THR A 93 4.28 5.13 -14.62
CA THR A 93 3.19 5.31 -15.62
C THR A 93 3.54 4.76 -17.00
N VAL A 94 4.80 4.35 -17.18
CA VAL A 94 5.32 3.72 -18.40
C VAL A 94 5.95 2.38 -18.03
N GLU A 95 5.53 1.30 -18.69
CA GLU A 95 6.06 -0.04 -18.41
C GLU A 95 7.51 -0.19 -18.90
N GLU A 96 7.80 0.35 -20.09
CA GLU A 96 9.12 0.32 -20.73
C GLU A 96 9.62 1.74 -21.00
N PRO A 97 10.22 2.40 -20.00
CA PRO A 97 10.80 3.73 -20.18
C PRO A 97 12.03 3.71 -21.10
N ASP A 98 12.18 4.72 -21.96
CA ASP A 98 13.36 4.92 -22.85
C ASP A 98 14.56 5.53 -22.09
N VAL A 99 14.74 5.12 -20.83
CA VAL A 99 15.80 5.60 -19.94
C VAL A 99 16.36 4.43 -19.15
N ASP A 100 17.62 4.52 -18.73
CA ASP A 100 18.19 3.54 -17.82
C ASP A 100 17.51 3.63 -16.45
N VAL A 101 16.82 2.56 -16.07
CA VAL A 101 16.08 2.42 -14.80
C VAL A 101 16.72 1.44 -13.84
N THR A 102 17.95 0.99 -14.11
CA THR A 102 18.63 -0.04 -13.31
C THR A 102 18.74 0.32 -11.83
N THR A 103 18.85 1.61 -11.48
CA THR A 103 18.97 2.05 -10.08
C THR A 103 17.65 2.06 -9.32
N ILE A 104 16.51 1.97 -10.01
CA ILE A 104 15.17 1.93 -9.41
C ILE A 104 14.43 0.63 -9.72
N SER A 105 15.14 -0.40 -10.20
CA SER A 105 14.60 -1.68 -10.64
C SER A 105 15.08 -2.83 -9.76
N GLY A 106 14.18 -3.76 -9.48
CA GLY A 106 14.44 -4.94 -8.65
C GLY A 106 14.40 -4.66 -7.15
N ASP A 107 15.02 -5.56 -6.38
CA ASP A 107 15.08 -5.52 -4.92
C ASP A 107 16.10 -4.47 -4.43
N VAL A 108 15.71 -3.20 -4.59
CA VAL A 108 16.44 -2.02 -4.14
C VAL A 108 15.50 -1.10 -3.37
N THR A 109 16.03 -0.28 -2.47
CA THR A 109 15.26 0.80 -1.84
C THR A 109 15.44 2.09 -2.64
N VAL A 110 14.33 2.70 -3.02
CA VAL A 110 14.26 3.95 -3.78
C VAL A 110 13.61 5.02 -2.92
N THR A 111 14.01 6.28 -3.09
CA THR A 111 13.40 7.44 -2.43
C THR A 111 12.58 8.26 -3.41
N SER A 112 11.51 8.90 -2.93
CA SER A 112 10.57 9.66 -3.78
C SER A 112 11.18 10.89 -4.47
N ASP A 113 12.34 11.35 -4.00
CA ASP A 113 13.10 12.47 -4.55
C ASP A 113 14.17 12.03 -5.57
N ASP A 114 14.30 10.73 -5.86
CA ASP A 114 15.17 10.25 -6.93
C ASP A 114 14.71 10.83 -8.30
N PRO A 115 15.62 11.44 -9.09
CA PRO A 115 15.25 12.05 -10.37
C PRO A 115 14.57 11.11 -11.36
N LEU A 116 14.90 9.81 -11.34
CA LEU A 116 14.26 8.82 -12.22
C LEU A 116 12.79 8.60 -11.86
N VAL A 117 12.41 8.76 -10.58
CA VAL A 117 11.02 8.63 -10.13
C VAL A 117 10.12 9.67 -10.81
N ALA A 118 10.59 10.92 -10.87
CA ALA A 118 9.91 11.96 -11.63
C ALA A 118 9.94 11.69 -13.14
N LYS A 119 11.08 11.21 -13.66
CA LYS A 119 11.30 10.96 -15.10
C LYS A 119 10.38 9.86 -15.66
N VAL A 120 10.12 8.81 -14.90
CA VAL A 120 9.22 7.70 -15.30
C VAL A 120 7.78 7.91 -14.83
N GLY A 121 7.49 9.09 -14.27
CA GLY A 121 6.15 9.51 -13.89
C GLY A 121 5.51 8.57 -12.87
N VAL A 122 6.21 8.23 -11.80
CA VAL A 122 5.70 7.33 -10.74
C VAL A 122 4.44 7.92 -10.09
N LYS A 123 3.41 7.07 -9.93
CA LYS A 123 2.15 7.41 -9.27
C LYS A 123 1.70 6.31 -8.32
N VAL A 124 0.86 6.68 -7.36
CA VAL A 124 0.14 5.73 -6.50
C VAL A 124 -0.75 4.87 -7.39
N GLN A 125 -0.50 3.57 -7.42
CA GLN A 125 -1.30 2.56 -8.12
C GLN A 125 -2.39 2.00 -7.21
N THR A 126 -2.06 1.73 -5.94
CA THR A 126 -3.01 1.25 -4.94
C THR A 126 -2.90 2.08 -3.66
N ALA A 127 -4.02 2.26 -2.97
CA ALA A 127 -4.09 2.96 -1.71
C ALA A 127 -5.10 2.28 -0.79
N GLY A 128 -4.77 2.16 0.48
CA GLY A 128 -5.63 1.53 1.46
C GLY A 128 -5.16 1.68 2.89
N MET A 129 -5.82 0.98 3.80
CA MET A 129 -5.54 1.02 5.23
C MET A 129 -5.20 -0.38 5.73
N GLY A 130 -4.00 -0.55 6.30
CA GLY A 130 -3.57 -1.76 6.98
C GLY A 130 -3.90 -1.68 8.47
N TYR A 131 -4.33 -2.80 9.04
CA TYR A 131 -4.72 -2.91 10.44
C TYR A 131 -3.82 -3.91 11.14
N GLN A 132 -3.50 -3.63 12.41
CA GLN A 132 -2.75 -4.57 13.24
C GLN A 132 -3.65 -5.75 13.61
N TYR A 133 -3.03 -6.92 13.77
CA TYR A 133 -3.74 -8.06 14.35
C TYR A 133 -4.18 -7.71 15.78
N PRO A 134 -5.40 -8.07 16.20
CA PRO A 134 -5.89 -7.71 17.53
C PRO A 134 -5.03 -8.37 18.62
N GLU A 135 -4.52 -7.55 19.54
CA GLU A 135 -3.82 -8.07 20.72
C GLU A 135 -4.74 -8.98 21.55
N GLY A 136 -4.20 -10.12 21.99
CA GLY A 136 -4.92 -11.06 22.85
C GLY A 136 -5.92 -11.97 22.14
N TYR A 137 -5.98 -11.96 20.81
CA TYR A 137 -6.68 -12.98 20.03
C TYR A 137 -5.71 -14.15 19.73
N ASP A 138 -6.03 -15.34 20.23
CA ASP A 138 -5.23 -16.57 20.18
C ASP A 138 -5.61 -17.50 19.01
N GLY A 139 -6.55 -17.09 18.15
CA GLY A 139 -7.19 -17.95 17.16
C GLY A 139 -6.40 -18.21 15.88
N PHE A 140 -5.36 -19.03 15.99
CA PHE A 140 -5.14 -20.13 15.03
C PHE A 140 -5.41 -21.43 15.78
N ASP A 141 -6.69 -21.77 15.99
CA ASP A 141 -7.03 -23.17 16.21
C ASP A 141 -6.88 -23.83 14.84
N GLU A 142 -5.67 -24.28 14.53
CA GLU A 142 -5.44 -25.25 13.45
C GLU A 142 -6.28 -26.47 13.84
N GLY A 143 -7.53 -26.50 13.38
CA GLY A 143 -8.43 -27.60 13.65
C GLY A 143 -7.70 -28.90 13.37
N GLU A 144 -7.40 -29.63 14.44
CA GLU A 144 -6.87 -30.98 14.37
C GLU A 144 -7.71 -31.76 13.34
N PRO A 145 -7.09 -32.47 12.39
CA PRO A 145 -7.85 -33.22 11.41
C PRO A 145 -8.71 -34.24 12.15
N VAL A 146 -10.02 -34.17 11.92
CA VAL A 146 -10.95 -35.18 12.43
C VAL A 146 -10.68 -36.46 11.62
N GLU A 147 -9.89 -37.38 12.16
CA GLU A 147 -9.86 -38.76 11.67
C GLU A 147 -11.18 -39.46 12.02
N GLU A 148 -11.72 -40.21 11.04
CA GLU A 148 -13.02 -40.90 11.03
C GLU A 148 -13.23 -41.95 12.13
#